data_AF-A0A7W1ZQZ0-F1
#
_entry.id   AF-A0A7W1ZQZ0-F1
#
_cell.length_a   1.000
_cell.length_b   1.000
_cell.length_c   1.000
_cell.angle_alpha   90.00
_cell.angle_beta   90.00
_cell.angle_gamma   90.00
#
_symmetry.space_group_name_H-M   'P 1'
#
loop_
_entity.id
_entity.type
_entity.pdbx_description
1 polymer ?
#
loop_
_entity_poly.entity_id
_entity_poly.type
_entity_poly.pdbx_seq_one_letter_code
_entity_poly.pdbx_strand_id
1 'polypeptide(L)'
;MKHSSLPPQLLVNQNQPSTRTLPRRDFLRTSALGGLALATGVWPLVATAGSPKNTSAQELKKLPGASFHRKAELLQGIYENVAFSDSGILYSMMRLDADGIRPFVPADFQGKIGLNVDVGKLKLDGFHDYLHGENSISASGLYLAAQSFRWQVTRSKKALAQARKAFRSLDLIYRMGEQAGKPGWMCKPYGFRPSVQTSGDQYLDACWGLWTYHGIAGVEDRRRIEEMFIHFADYWRNADYVLSYFGSHWDQKGETGSYNAVYAMINACAYSFSKNPVHLQEFEKWMAKATWTKTTPLQTLRGNVLRQIKEKGKAEVVPYSAAFSLAKDVLQPGECLCWETVIHAKFVAVASDLIVQSGTSDLSGQLARILERWWGEWKYGVGEDLLPYYWFAVDLVKDTWRPLPKTKLLPREQWLFGDPFTSYLSQVRWNEPLARFAVVSAIAARHCPESEARMKELGRRILSSVDETRLHWLVDFDGKQLLPEISYYGQCLSSEVPGSFLAAYWKGRRDKLW
;
A
#
# COMPACT_ATOMS: atom_id res chain seq x y z
N MET A 1 -18.20 8.19 -77.99
CA MET A 1 -19.65 7.85 -78.02
C MET A 1 -20.02 7.23 -76.69
N LYS A 2 -21.25 7.51 -76.25
CA LYS A 2 -21.83 7.25 -74.93
C LYS A 2 -22.02 5.75 -74.63
N HIS A 3 -22.31 5.52 -73.33
CA HIS A 3 -22.93 4.35 -72.67
C HIS A 3 -21.91 3.35 -72.07
N SER A 4 -21.77 3.23 -70.75
CA SER A 4 -22.73 2.91 -69.67
C SER A 4 -22.45 1.49 -69.18
N SER A 5 -21.74 1.36 -68.06
CA SER A 5 -21.76 0.14 -67.26
C SER A 5 -21.62 0.48 -65.77
N LEU A 6 -22.66 0.14 -65.02
CA LEU A 6 -22.71 0.13 -63.57
C LEU A 6 -21.84 -1.02 -63.02
N PRO A 7 -21.25 -0.89 -61.81
CA PRO A 7 -20.60 -2.00 -61.11
C PRO A 7 -21.62 -2.82 -60.29
N PRO A 8 -21.38 -4.12 -60.07
CA PRO A 8 -22.23 -4.94 -59.20
C PRO A 8 -21.98 -4.65 -57.72
N GLN A 9 -23.07 -4.63 -56.95
CA GLN A 9 -23.11 -4.55 -55.49
C GLN A 9 -22.44 -5.78 -54.85
N LEU A 10 -21.44 -5.55 -53.98
CA LEU A 10 -20.92 -6.54 -53.05
C LEU A 10 -21.77 -6.53 -51.78
N LEU A 11 -22.53 -7.60 -51.59
CA LEU A 11 -23.20 -7.95 -50.34
C LEU A 11 -22.15 -8.30 -49.28
N VAL A 12 -22.15 -7.50 -48.21
CA VAL A 12 -21.51 -7.78 -46.93
C VAL A 12 -22.21 -8.98 -46.29
N ASN A 13 -21.48 -10.08 -46.08
CA ASN A 13 -21.94 -11.19 -45.25
C ASN A 13 -21.12 -11.21 -43.97
N GLN A 14 -21.73 -10.73 -42.89
CA GLN A 14 -21.25 -10.83 -41.52
C GLN A 14 -21.48 -12.26 -41.01
N ASN A 15 -20.43 -12.90 -40.50
CA ASN A 15 -20.56 -14.01 -39.56
C ASN A 15 -19.30 -14.06 -38.67
N GLN A 16 -19.34 -13.26 -37.60
CA GLN A 16 -18.54 -13.48 -36.39
C GLN A 16 -19.37 -14.30 -35.38
N PRO A 17 -18.75 -15.18 -34.57
CA PRO A 17 -19.47 -16.00 -33.61
C PRO A 17 -19.97 -15.18 -32.42
N SER A 18 -21.29 -15.20 -32.22
CA SER A 18 -21.98 -14.62 -31.07
C SER A 18 -21.79 -15.47 -29.82
N THR A 19 -21.23 -14.88 -28.76
CA THR A 19 -21.29 -15.43 -27.39
C THR A 19 -22.73 -15.42 -26.90
N ARG A 20 -23.40 -16.58 -26.97
CA ARG A 20 -24.73 -16.77 -26.39
C ARG A 20 -24.59 -17.10 -24.90
N THR A 21 -25.12 -16.20 -24.07
CA THR A 21 -25.40 -16.38 -22.64
C THR A 21 -26.42 -17.51 -22.44
N LEU A 22 -26.12 -18.43 -21.52
CA LEU A 22 -27.06 -19.47 -21.09
C LEU A 22 -28.00 -18.94 -19.99
N PRO A 23 -29.30 -19.27 -20.00
CA PRO A 23 -30.24 -18.83 -18.98
C PRO A 23 -30.09 -19.61 -17.67
N ARG A 24 -30.27 -18.88 -16.56
CA ARG A 24 -30.06 -19.25 -15.13
C ARG A 24 -30.96 -20.38 -14.59
N ARG A 25 -31.68 -21.11 -15.43
CA ARG A 25 -32.72 -22.07 -15.00
C ARG A 25 -32.32 -23.55 -15.10
N ASP A 26 -31.13 -23.85 -15.62
CA ASP A 26 -30.62 -25.23 -15.79
C ASP A 26 -29.46 -25.62 -14.85
N PHE A 27 -29.18 -24.80 -13.82
CA PHE A 27 -28.16 -25.12 -12.80
C PHE A 27 -28.74 -25.82 -11.55
N LEU A 28 -30.07 -26.06 -11.50
CA LEU A 28 -30.76 -26.64 -10.35
C LEU A 28 -31.60 -27.87 -10.74
N ARG A 29 -30.93 -29.02 -10.88
CA ARG A 29 -31.41 -30.44 -10.98
C ARG A 29 -30.21 -31.19 -11.54
N THR A 30 -29.40 -32.00 -10.86
CA THR A 30 -29.54 -33.05 -9.83
C THR A 30 -28.07 -33.29 -9.39
N SER A 31 -27.74 -33.48 -8.12
CA SER A 31 -27.79 -34.80 -7.48
C SER A 31 -27.84 -34.67 -5.96
N ALA A 32 -28.92 -35.18 -5.38
CA ALA A 32 -28.97 -35.64 -4.00
C ALA A 32 -28.71 -37.15 -4.01
N LEU A 33 -27.80 -37.63 -3.15
CA LEU A 33 -28.00 -38.76 -2.23
C LEU A 33 -26.64 -39.28 -1.73
N GLY A 34 -26.47 -39.29 -0.40
CA GLY A 34 -25.58 -40.23 0.28
C GLY A 34 -24.63 -39.62 1.30
N GLY A 35 -25.02 -39.66 2.58
CA GLY A 35 -24.06 -39.77 3.69
C GLY A 35 -24.04 -38.65 4.71
N LEU A 36 -25.00 -38.68 5.64
CA LEU A 36 -24.85 -38.03 6.96
C LEU A 36 -23.65 -38.65 7.71
N ALA A 37 -22.71 -37.82 8.12
CA ALA A 37 -21.90 -38.05 9.32
C ALA A 37 -21.80 -36.71 10.08
N LEU A 38 -22.65 -36.57 11.10
CA LEU A 38 -22.57 -35.50 12.09
C LEU A 38 -21.34 -35.74 12.97
N ALA A 39 -20.25 -35.01 12.71
CA ALA A 39 -19.18 -34.83 13.68
C ALA A 39 -19.51 -33.57 14.51
N THR A 40 -20.34 -33.75 15.54
CA THR A 40 -20.48 -32.80 16.65
C THR A 40 -19.18 -32.82 17.47
N GLY A 41 -18.14 -32.15 16.97
CA GLY A 41 -16.95 -31.82 17.73
C GLY A 41 -17.19 -30.52 18.48
N VAL A 42 -17.81 -30.60 19.66
CA VAL A 42 -17.77 -29.51 20.65
C VAL A 42 -16.31 -29.40 21.08
N TRP A 43 -15.57 -28.47 20.48
CA TRP A 43 -14.27 -28.09 21.00
C TRP A 43 -14.52 -27.32 22.30
N PRO A 44 -13.88 -27.69 23.42
CA PRO A 44 -14.04 -26.95 24.66
C PRO A 44 -13.54 -25.53 24.41
N LEU A 45 -14.32 -24.56 24.89
CA LEU A 45 -13.86 -23.19 25.14
C LEU A 45 -12.63 -23.29 26.04
N VAL A 46 -11.45 -23.32 25.44
CA VAL A 46 -10.20 -23.13 26.15
C VAL A 46 -10.29 -21.73 26.70
N ALA A 47 -10.48 -21.63 28.02
CA ALA A 47 -10.34 -20.39 28.75
C ALA A 47 -9.01 -19.76 28.33
N THR A 48 -9.08 -18.61 27.68
CA THR A 48 -7.92 -17.84 27.26
C THR A 48 -7.12 -17.54 28.52
N ALA A 49 -5.96 -18.17 28.66
CA ALA A 49 -4.97 -17.81 29.67
C ALA A 49 -4.80 -16.30 29.60
N GLY A 50 -5.07 -15.61 30.71
CA GLY A 50 -5.19 -14.15 30.77
C GLY A 50 -4.08 -13.50 29.96
N SER A 51 -4.47 -12.81 28.88
CA SER A 51 -3.52 -12.13 28.00
C SER A 51 -2.57 -11.31 28.87
N PRO A 52 -1.24 -11.44 28.70
CA PRO A 52 -0.28 -10.68 29.47
C PRO A 52 -0.71 -9.21 29.49
N LYS A 53 -0.75 -8.61 30.70
CA LYS A 53 -1.28 -7.24 30.90
C LYS A 53 -0.79 -6.35 29.78
N ASN A 54 -1.72 -5.81 28.98
CA ASN A 54 -1.40 -4.93 27.88
C ASN A 54 -0.64 -3.70 28.40
N THR A 55 0.69 -3.67 28.24
CA THR A 55 1.52 -2.57 28.75
C THR A 55 1.64 -1.42 27.75
N SER A 56 1.01 -1.52 26.57
CA SER A 56 1.21 -0.58 25.47
C SER A 56 0.88 0.86 25.88
N ALA A 57 -0.19 1.11 26.64
CA ALA A 57 -0.54 2.45 27.13
C ALA A 57 0.59 3.09 27.97
N GLN A 58 1.24 2.31 28.83
CA GLN A 58 2.34 2.80 29.66
C GLN A 58 3.58 3.11 28.83
N GLU A 59 3.86 2.30 27.80
CA GLU A 59 5.01 2.51 26.91
C GLU A 59 4.77 3.68 25.93
N LEU A 60 3.54 3.87 25.43
CA LEU A 60 3.17 4.99 24.56
C LEU A 60 3.41 6.34 25.24
N LYS A 61 3.05 6.45 26.52
CA LYS A 61 3.30 7.65 27.35
C LYS A 61 4.78 7.99 27.52
N LYS A 62 5.69 7.04 27.25
CA LYS A 62 7.14 7.25 27.31
C LYS A 62 7.73 7.73 25.98
N LEU A 63 6.96 7.74 24.88
CA LEU A 63 7.45 8.20 23.58
C LEU A 63 7.73 9.72 23.57
N PRO A 64 6.86 10.59 24.10
CA PRO A 64 7.18 12.02 24.18
C PRO A 64 8.44 12.26 25.02
N GLY A 65 9.36 13.08 24.51
CA GLY A 65 10.63 13.40 25.18
C GLY A 65 11.70 12.30 25.18
N ALA A 66 11.38 11.07 24.78
CA ALA A 66 12.38 10.02 24.63
C ALA A 66 13.37 10.36 23.50
N SER A 67 14.64 9.95 23.70
CA SER A 67 15.65 10.06 22.66
C SER A 67 15.26 9.26 21.42
N PHE A 68 15.81 9.67 20.28
CA PHE A 68 15.62 9.01 18.99
C PHE A 68 15.80 7.48 19.05
N HIS A 69 16.87 6.98 19.71
CA HIS A 69 17.08 5.55 19.88
C HIS A 69 16.03 4.92 20.80
N ARG A 70 15.71 5.59 21.91
CA ARG A 70 14.76 5.06 22.90
C ARG A 70 13.36 4.93 22.33
N LYS A 71 12.93 5.86 21.46
CA LYS A 71 11.65 5.74 20.74
C LYS A 71 11.57 4.47 19.91
N ALA A 72 12.64 4.13 19.18
CA ALA A 72 12.70 2.89 18.41
C ALA A 72 12.60 1.65 19.30
N GLU A 73 13.24 1.63 20.47
CA GLU A 73 13.12 0.52 21.43
C GLU A 73 11.72 0.38 22.02
N LEU A 74 11.11 1.50 22.43
CA LEU A 74 9.76 1.53 22.98
C LEU A 74 8.74 1.03 21.94
N LEU A 75 8.79 1.59 20.73
CA LEU A 75 7.92 1.19 19.64
C LEU A 75 8.14 -0.28 19.22
N GLN A 76 9.39 -0.73 19.19
CA GLN A 76 9.72 -2.14 18.94
C GLN A 76 9.07 -3.06 19.99
N GLY A 77 9.17 -2.71 21.28
CA GLY A 77 8.57 -3.48 22.36
C GLY A 77 7.03 -3.50 22.29
N ILE A 78 6.41 -2.34 22.04
CA ILE A 78 4.97 -2.23 21.83
C ILE A 78 4.53 -3.14 20.68
N TYR A 79 5.15 -2.99 19.51
CA TYR A 79 4.71 -3.67 18.29
C TYR A 79 4.95 -5.18 18.35
N GLU A 80 6.05 -5.66 18.94
CA GLU A 80 6.30 -7.09 19.20
C GLU A 80 5.19 -7.75 20.03
N ASN A 81 4.58 -7.00 20.95
CA ASN A 81 3.57 -7.51 21.87
C ASN A 81 2.17 -7.57 21.26
N VAL A 82 1.83 -6.66 20.34
CA VAL A 82 0.44 -6.49 19.88
C VAL A 82 0.21 -6.76 18.40
N ALA A 83 1.25 -6.75 17.56
CA ALA A 83 1.07 -6.71 16.10
C ALA A 83 0.48 -7.99 15.48
N PHE A 84 0.60 -9.15 16.12
CA PHE A 84 0.17 -10.42 15.53
C PHE A 84 -1.15 -10.89 16.13
N SER A 85 -2.07 -11.31 15.27
CA SER A 85 -3.25 -12.07 15.67
C SER A 85 -2.90 -13.50 16.06
N ASP A 86 -3.87 -14.19 16.67
CA ASP A 86 -3.76 -15.61 17.01
C ASP A 86 -3.62 -16.51 15.77
N SER A 87 -4.06 -16.05 14.58
CA SER A 87 -3.82 -16.75 13.32
C SER A 87 -2.34 -16.74 12.89
N GLY A 88 -1.52 -15.88 13.51
CA GLY A 88 -0.15 -15.62 13.12
C GLY A 88 0.00 -14.56 12.01
N ILE A 89 -1.11 -14.06 11.47
CA ILE A 89 -1.10 -12.93 10.52
C ILE A 89 -1.01 -11.60 11.30
N LEU A 90 -0.16 -10.70 10.83
CA LEU A 90 -0.03 -9.35 11.36
C LEU A 90 -1.34 -8.57 11.13
N TYR A 91 -1.84 -7.90 12.17
CA TYR A 91 -2.93 -6.95 12.01
C TYR A 91 -2.51 -5.84 11.06
N SER A 92 -3.43 -5.47 10.17
CA SER A 92 -3.36 -4.23 9.40
C SER A 92 -3.54 -3.05 10.34
N MET A 93 -4.75 -2.84 10.86
CA MET A 93 -5.07 -1.76 11.80
C MET A 93 -5.57 -2.37 13.10
N MET A 94 -5.18 -1.73 14.21
CA MET A 94 -5.63 -2.06 15.55
C MET A 94 -6.27 -0.83 16.17
N ARG A 95 -7.10 -1.01 17.18
CA ARG A 95 -7.60 0.11 17.96
C ARG A 95 -6.47 0.64 18.84
N LEU A 96 -6.28 1.95 18.82
CA LEU A 96 -5.37 2.72 19.64
C LEU A 96 -6.22 3.74 20.41
N ASP A 97 -6.21 3.62 21.72
CA ASP A 97 -6.87 4.57 22.63
C ASP A 97 -6.06 4.73 23.92
N ALA A 98 -6.62 5.46 24.89
CA ALA A 98 -5.96 5.76 26.16
C ALA A 98 -5.60 4.51 27.00
N ASP A 99 -6.31 3.39 26.77
CA ASP A 99 -6.08 2.11 27.45
C ASP A 99 -5.06 1.24 26.72
N GLY A 100 -4.63 1.67 25.52
CA GLY A 100 -3.53 1.11 24.76
C GLY A 100 -3.96 0.60 23.38
N ILE A 101 -3.22 -0.40 22.89
CA ILE A 101 -3.44 -0.99 21.58
C ILE A 101 -4.10 -2.36 21.73
N ARG A 102 -5.20 -2.58 21.02
CA ARG A 102 -5.89 -3.88 20.97
C ARG A 102 -6.56 -4.11 19.62
N PRO A 103 -6.92 -5.34 19.26
CA PRO A 103 -7.78 -5.58 18.10
C PRO A 103 -9.12 -4.85 18.24
N PHE A 104 -9.64 -4.39 17.10
CA PHE A 104 -11.03 -3.93 17.02
C PHE A 104 -12.00 -5.09 17.29
N VAL A 105 -13.09 -4.81 18.01
CA VAL A 105 -14.17 -5.76 18.32
C VAL A 105 -15.52 -5.22 17.82
N PRO A 106 -16.56 -6.05 17.64
CA PRO A 106 -17.87 -5.60 17.15
C PRO A 106 -18.47 -4.41 17.92
N ALA A 107 -18.29 -4.37 19.25
CA ALA A 107 -18.80 -3.29 20.10
C ALA A 107 -18.19 -1.91 19.78
N ASP A 108 -17.00 -1.86 19.15
CA ASP A 108 -16.36 -0.60 18.75
C ASP A 108 -17.14 0.13 17.63
N PHE A 109 -18.08 -0.58 16.96
CA PHE A 109 -18.81 -0.08 15.79
C PHE A 109 -20.29 0.17 16.07
N GLN A 110 -20.73 0.14 17.33
CA GLN A 110 -22.12 0.45 17.67
C GLN A 110 -22.47 1.90 17.24
N GLY A 111 -23.48 2.04 16.38
CA GLY A 111 -23.89 3.34 15.81
C GLY A 111 -22.91 3.92 14.79
N LYS A 112 -21.96 3.13 14.28
CA LYS A 112 -21.00 3.55 13.26
C LYS A 112 -21.47 3.11 11.87
N ILE A 113 -21.03 3.86 10.86
CA ILE A 113 -21.14 3.45 9.45
C ILE A 113 -19.79 2.95 8.96
N GLY A 114 -19.79 2.08 7.97
CA GLY A 114 -18.56 1.54 7.41
C GLY A 114 -18.71 1.27 5.92
N LEU A 115 -17.74 0.56 5.38
CA LEU A 115 -17.67 0.24 3.96
C LEU A 115 -18.97 -0.35 3.42
N ASN A 116 -19.29 0.05 2.21
CA ASN A 116 -20.26 -0.65 1.39
C ASN A 116 -19.64 -1.95 0.86
N VAL A 117 -19.81 -3.04 1.60
CA VAL A 117 -19.24 -4.35 1.31
C VAL A 117 -19.66 -4.91 -0.06
N ASP A 118 -20.82 -4.49 -0.57
CA ASP A 118 -21.34 -4.93 -1.88
C ASP A 118 -20.49 -4.39 -3.03
N VAL A 119 -20.00 -3.15 -2.92
CA VAL A 119 -19.09 -2.54 -3.90
C VAL A 119 -17.82 -3.38 -3.99
N GLY A 120 -17.25 -3.77 -2.84
CA GLY A 120 -16.03 -4.56 -2.78
C GLY A 120 -16.19 -6.06 -2.98
N LYS A 121 -17.43 -6.59 -3.02
CA LYS A 121 -17.74 -8.03 -2.92
C LYS A 121 -17.06 -8.68 -1.72
N LEU A 122 -17.02 -7.96 -0.60
CA LEU A 122 -16.32 -8.38 0.61
C LEU A 122 -17.19 -9.34 1.43
N LYS A 123 -16.54 -10.34 2.02
CA LYS A 123 -17.16 -11.26 2.99
C LYS A 123 -16.62 -10.91 4.37
N LEU A 124 -17.34 -10.06 5.09
CA LEU A 124 -16.96 -9.58 6.42
C LEU A 124 -18.02 -9.99 7.43
N ASP A 125 -17.60 -10.37 8.64
CA ASP A 125 -18.52 -10.59 9.77
C ASP A 125 -18.87 -9.25 10.45
N GLY A 126 -18.01 -8.24 10.27
CA GLY A 126 -18.25 -6.85 10.64
C GLY A 126 -17.13 -5.93 10.15
N PHE A 127 -17.25 -4.62 10.41
CA PHE A 127 -16.25 -3.65 9.95
C PHE A 127 -14.84 -3.87 10.52
N HIS A 128 -14.73 -4.52 11.69
CA HIS A 128 -13.44 -4.89 12.27
C HIS A 128 -12.62 -5.81 11.35
N ASP A 129 -13.26 -6.74 10.61
CA ASP A 129 -12.56 -7.64 9.69
C ASP A 129 -11.82 -6.89 8.59
N TYR A 130 -12.41 -5.80 8.09
CA TYR A 130 -11.76 -4.94 7.13
C TYR A 130 -10.49 -4.35 7.75
N LEU A 131 -10.62 -3.71 8.91
CA LEU A 131 -9.49 -3.06 9.58
C LEU A 131 -8.39 -4.07 9.95
N HIS A 132 -8.74 -5.29 10.33
CA HIS A 132 -7.75 -6.32 10.69
C HIS A 132 -6.89 -6.77 9.51
N GLY A 133 -7.44 -6.83 8.31
CA GLY A 133 -6.81 -7.49 7.17
C GLY A 133 -6.39 -6.61 6.00
N GLU A 134 -6.90 -5.38 5.91
CA GLU A 134 -6.81 -4.57 4.69
C GLU A 134 -5.37 -4.39 4.17
N ASN A 135 -4.43 -4.02 5.04
CA ASN A 135 -3.01 -3.78 4.75
C ASN A 135 -2.06 -4.77 5.44
N SER A 136 -2.53 -5.97 5.80
CA SER A 136 -1.71 -6.97 6.52
C SER A 136 -0.47 -7.41 5.73
N ILE A 137 -0.53 -7.40 4.40
CA ILE A 137 0.61 -7.71 3.52
C ILE A 137 1.70 -6.64 3.71
N SER A 138 1.33 -5.35 3.57
CA SER A 138 2.26 -4.24 3.76
C SER A 138 2.84 -4.19 5.17
N ALA A 139 1.98 -4.30 6.18
CA ALA A 139 2.39 -4.30 7.58
C ALA A 139 3.40 -5.42 7.89
N SER A 140 3.14 -6.63 7.36
CA SER A 140 4.05 -7.78 7.49
C SER A 140 5.37 -7.56 6.75
N GLY A 141 5.34 -7.03 5.53
CA GLY A 141 6.53 -6.74 4.72
C GLY A 141 7.45 -5.70 5.34
N LEU A 142 6.88 -4.57 5.79
CA LEU A 142 7.60 -3.51 6.49
C LEU A 142 8.23 -4.02 7.79
N TYR A 143 7.47 -4.78 8.58
CA TYR A 143 7.99 -5.33 9.84
C TYR A 143 9.08 -6.38 9.60
N LEU A 144 8.95 -7.20 8.56
CA LEU A 144 9.98 -8.14 8.13
C LEU A 144 11.28 -7.43 7.74
N ALA A 145 11.19 -6.34 6.95
CA ALA A 145 12.35 -5.51 6.61
C ALA A 145 13.00 -4.94 7.87
N ALA A 146 12.20 -4.37 8.78
CA ALA A 146 12.67 -3.79 10.03
C ALA A 146 13.45 -4.79 10.90
N GLN A 147 12.90 -5.98 11.12
CA GLN A 147 13.56 -6.99 11.96
C GLN A 147 14.80 -7.58 11.28
N SER A 148 14.79 -7.67 9.95
CA SER A 148 15.96 -8.11 9.19
C SER A 148 17.12 -7.11 9.30
N PHE A 149 16.85 -5.80 9.13
CA PHE A 149 17.86 -4.76 9.38
C PHE A 149 18.33 -4.74 10.84
N ARG A 150 17.40 -4.88 11.79
CA ARG A 150 17.76 -4.97 13.22
C ARG A 150 18.70 -6.12 13.50
N TRP A 151 18.47 -7.29 12.91
CA TRP A 151 19.38 -8.42 13.06
C TRP A 151 20.75 -8.13 12.42
N GLN A 152 20.79 -7.51 11.25
CA GLN A 152 22.06 -7.14 10.60
C GLN A 152 22.90 -6.20 11.48
N VAL A 153 22.26 -5.28 12.21
CA VAL A 153 22.92 -4.34 13.14
C VAL A 153 23.30 -4.99 14.47
N THR A 154 22.37 -5.72 15.08
CA THR A 154 22.48 -6.15 16.50
C THR A 154 22.88 -7.62 16.68
N ARG A 155 22.74 -8.43 15.63
CA ARG A 155 22.85 -9.91 15.65
C ARG A 155 21.94 -10.57 16.69
N SER A 156 20.89 -9.88 17.14
CA SER A 156 20.00 -10.36 18.19
C SER A 156 19.17 -11.57 17.74
N LYS A 157 19.21 -12.66 18.50
CA LYS A 157 18.33 -13.84 18.28
C LYS A 157 16.85 -13.47 18.30
N LYS A 158 16.47 -12.49 19.14
CA LYS A 158 15.10 -11.98 19.22
C LYS A 158 14.68 -11.30 17.91
N ALA A 159 15.57 -10.49 17.31
CA ALA A 159 15.29 -9.86 16.02
C ALA A 159 15.10 -10.91 14.91
N LEU A 160 15.94 -11.94 14.86
CA LEU A 160 15.77 -13.03 13.87
C LEU A 160 14.46 -13.80 14.08
N ALA A 161 14.08 -14.08 15.33
CA ALA A 161 12.81 -14.75 15.64
C ALA A 161 11.61 -13.90 15.21
N GLN A 162 11.66 -12.59 15.42
CA GLN A 162 10.60 -11.66 14.99
C GLN A 162 10.55 -11.52 13.46
N ALA A 163 11.70 -11.48 12.78
CA ALA A 163 11.76 -11.55 11.31
C ALA A 163 11.10 -12.83 10.79
N ARG A 164 11.43 -13.99 11.37
CA ARG A 164 10.80 -15.26 11.00
C ARG A 164 9.29 -15.26 11.27
N LYS A 165 8.83 -14.63 12.35
CA LYS A 165 7.39 -14.49 12.65
C LYS A 165 6.68 -13.64 11.58
N ALA A 166 7.27 -12.52 11.16
CA ALA A 166 6.75 -11.66 10.09
C ALA A 166 6.75 -12.37 8.72
N PHE A 167 7.80 -13.13 8.40
CA PHE A 167 7.85 -13.98 7.22
C PHE A 167 6.70 -15.01 7.20
N ARG A 168 6.44 -15.68 8.33
CA ARG A 168 5.31 -16.62 8.44
C ARG A 168 3.96 -15.95 8.20
N SER A 169 3.77 -14.70 8.63
CA SER A 169 2.56 -13.93 8.29
C SER A 169 2.37 -13.79 6.77
N LEU A 170 3.42 -13.41 6.04
CA LEU A 170 3.39 -13.33 4.58
C LEU A 170 3.15 -14.70 3.92
N ASP A 171 3.82 -15.75 4.40
CA ASP A 171 3.65 -17.12 3.87
C ASP A 171 2.23 -17.65 4.10
N LEU A 172 1.59 -17.34 5.25
CA LEU A 172 0.20 -17.69 5.51
C LEU A 172 -0.75 -17.03 4.50
N ILE A 173 -0.55 -15.74 4.20
CA ILE A 173 -1.36 -15.02 3.21
C ILE A 173 -1.10 -15.59 1.81
N TYR A 174 0.15 -15.85 1.46
CA TYR A 174 0.53 -16.43 0.18
C TYR A 174 -0.07 -17.83 -0.03
N ARG A 175 -0.11 -18.67 1.02
CA ARG A 175 -0.78 -19.98 0.99
C ARG A 175 -2.28 -19.89 0.70
N MET A 176 -2.95 -18.78 1.02
CA MET A 176 -4.35 -18.57 0.62
C MET A 176 -4.50 -18.54 -0.90
N GLY A 177 -3.54 -17.92 -1.61
CA GLY A 177 -3.46 -17.94 -3.07
C GLY A 177 -3.18 -19.34 -3.61
N GLU A 178 -2.23 -20.07 -3.03
CA GLU A 178 -1.93 -21.46 -3.41
C GLU A 178 -3.17 -22.37 -3.25
N GLN A 179 -3.87 -22.28 -2.12
CA GLN A 179 -5.09 -23.03 -1.85
C GLN A 179 -6.22 -22.70 -2.84
N ALA A 180 -6.25 -21.46 -3.35
CA ALA A 180 -7.18 -21.03 -4.38
C ALA A 180 -6.73 -21.38 -5.82
N GLY A 181 -5.64 -22.14 -5.99
CA GLY A 181 -5.08 -22.49 -7.30
C GLY A 181 -4.45 -21.30 -8.03
N LYS A 182 -4.06 -20.25 -7.31
CA LYS A 182 -3.46 -19.02 -7.81
C LYS A 182 -2.14 -18.74 -7.08
N PRO A 183 -1.11 -19.60 -7.22
CA PRO A 183 0.18 -19.32 -6.62
C PRO A 183 0.67 -17.95 -7.07
N GLY A 184 1.13 -17.15 -6.11
CA GLY A 184 1.58 -15.78 -6.35
C GLY A 184 0.52 -14.70 -6.13
N TRP A 185 -0.75 -15.07 -6.02
CA TRP A 185 -1.82 -14.17 -5.57
C TRP A 185 -1.76 -13.98 -4.04
N MET A 186 -1.56 -12.75 -3.59
CA MET A 186 -1.67 -12.37 -2.19
C MET A 186 -2.93 -11.52 -2.02
N CYS A 187 -4.02 -12.16 -1.60
CA CYS A 187 -5.25 -11.42 -1.30
C CYS A 187 -5.11 -10.58 -0.03
N LYS A 188 -5.86 -9.47 0.06
CA LYS A 188 -6.11 -8.77 1.32
C LYS A 188 -6.85 -9.72 2.27
N PRO A 189 -6.24 -10.17 3.38
CA PRO A 189 -6.82 -11.21 4.23
C PRO A 189 -7.84 -10.63 5.23
N TYR A 190 -8.97 -10.10 4.74
CA TYR A 190 -10.01 -9.50 5.61
C TYR A 190 -10.52 -10.51 6.65
N GLY A 191 -10.52 -10.13 7.92
CA GLY A 191 -10.81 -11.05 9.03
C GLY A 191 -9.92 -12.30 9.04
N PHE A 192 -8.71 -12.20 8.49
CA PHE A 192 -7.75 -13.29 8.26
C PHE A 192 -8.25 -14.40 7.32
N ARG A 193 -9.15 -14.05 6.40
CA ARG A 193 -9.75 -14.95 5.40
C ARG A 193 -9.41 -14.50 3.98
N PRO A 194 -9.35 -15.42 3.00
CA PRO A 194 -9.09 -15.06 1.62
C PRO A 194 -10.14 -14.11 1.06
N SER A 195 -9.70 -13.14 0.26
CA SER A 195 -10.57 -12.24 -0.50
C SER A 195 -10.22 -12.20 -1.98
N VAL A 196 -11.08 -11.57 -2.77
CA VAL A 196 -10.83 -11.33 -4.20
C VAL A 196 -10.05 -10.06 -4.48
N GLN A 197 -9.62 -9.34 -3.43
CA GLN A 197 -8.95 -8.05 -3.56
C GLN A 197 -7.45 -8.20 -3.30
N THR A 198 -6.65 -7.42 -4.04
CA THR A 198 -5.26 -7.11 -3.72
C THR A 198 -4.96 -5.69 -4.22
N SER A 199 -3.77 -5.18 -3.94
CA SER A 199 -3.23 -4.03 -4.66
C SER A 199 -1.73 -4.19 -4.90
N GLY A 200 -1.22 -3.60 -5.99
CA GLY A 200 0.18 -3.75 -6.39
C GLY A 200 1.16 -3.19 -5.34
N ASP A 201 0.79 -2.13 -4.64
CA ASP A 201 1.59 -1.49 -3.61
C ASP A 201 1.85 -2.40 -2.39
N GLN A 202 0.95 -3.33 -2.09
CA GLN A 202 1.19 -4.29 -1.01
C GLN A 202 2.31 -5.28 -1.34
N TYR A 203 2.47 -5.63 -2.63
CA TYR A 203 3.59 -6.45 -3.08
C TYR A 203 4.93 -5.72 -2.93
N LEU A 204 4.96 -4.38 -3.03
CA LEU A 204 6.20 -3.62 -2.85
C LEU A 204 6.80 -3.87 -1.46
N ASP A 205 6.01 -3.67 -0.41
CA ASP A 205 6.47 -3.80 0.96
C ASP A 205 6.78 -5.27 1.31
N ALA A 206 5.96 -6.21 0.82
CA ALA A 206 6.24 -7.65 0.93
C ALA A 206 7.58 -8.01 0.28
N CYS A 207 7.82 -7.58 -0.96
CA CYS A 207 9.07 -7.84 -1.68
C CYS A 207 10.27 -7.22 -0.94
N TRP A 208 10.13 -6.02 -0.40
CA TRP A 208 11.22 -5.38 0.35
C TRP A 208 11.61 -6.17 1.61
N GLY A 209 10.61 -6.61 2.38
CA GLY A 209 10.81 -7.48 3.53
C GLY A 209 11.44 -8.82 3.15
N LEU A 210 10.86 -9.51 2.17
CA LEU A 210 11.30 -10.83 1.70
C LEU A 210 12.74 -10.80 1.18
N TRP A 211 13.07 -9.82 0.34
CA TRP A 211 14.42 -9.64 -0.22
C TRP A 211 15.45 -9.38 0.88
N THR A 212 15.11 -8.51 1.85
CA THR A 212 16.02 -8.20 2.96
C THR A 212 16.21 -9.41 3.88
N TYR A 213 15.13 -10.16 4.16
CA TYR A 213 15.18 -11.35 5.01
C TYR A 213 15.92 -12.50 4.33
N HIS A 214 15.80 -12.66 3.00
CA HIS A 214 16.50 -13.71 2.23
C HIS A 214 18.00 -13.76 2.55
N GLY A 215 18.66 -12.60 2.64
CA GLY A 215 20.09 -12.52 2.95
C GLY A 215 20.49 -13.02 4.35
N ILE A 216 19.53 -13.27 5.25
CA ILE A 216 19.77 -13.71 6.64
C ILE A 216 18.97 -14.98 7.00
N ALA A 217 18.11 -15.44 6.11
CA ALA A 217 17.17 -16.51 6.35
C ALA A 217 17.85 -17.90 6.28
N GLY A 218 17.23 -18.87 6.95
CA GLY A 218 17.61 -20.28 6.83
C GLY A 218 17.38 -20.81 5.40
N VAL A 219 17.94 -21.97 5.08
CA VAL A 219 17.84 -22.57 3.73
C VAL A 219 16.38 -22.77 3.28
N GLU A 220 15.52 -23.29 4.17
CA GLU A 220 14.11 -23.52 3.85
C GLU A 220 13.35 -22.23 3.55
N ASP A 221 13.47 -21.26 4.45
CA ASP A 221 12.82 -19.95 4.31
C ASP A 221 13.34 -19.23 3.03
N ARG A 222 14.64 -19.33 2.70
CA ARG A 222 15.20 -18.78 1.44
C ARG A 222 14.58 -19.39 0.20
N ARG A 223 14.53 -20.71 0.10
CA ARG A 223 13.89 -21.40 -1.03
C ARG A 223 12.44 -20.98 -1.19
N ARG A 224 11.71 -20.88 -0.06
CA ARG A 224 10.32 -20.45 -0.07
C ARG A 224 10.16 -19.00 -0.56
N ILE A 225 11.05 -18.11 -0.17
CA ILE A 225 11.07 -16.71 -0.67
C ILE A 225 11.31 -16.67 -2.19
N GLU A 226 12.27 -17.45 -2.68
CA GLU A 226 12.57 -17.55 -4.11
C GLU A 226 11.35 -18.02 -4.91
N GLU A 227 10.66 -19.08 -4.43
CA GLU A 227 9.39 -19.55 -4.99
C GLU A 227 8.31 -18.45 -5.00
N MET A 228 8.16 -17.71 -3.90
CA MET A 228 7.19 -16.62 -3.81
C MET A 228 7.45 -15.53 -4.87
N PHE A 229 8.69 -15.07 -5.04
CA PHE A 229 9.03 -14.06 -6.05
C PHE A 229 8.72 -14.52 -7.48
N ILE A 230 9.04 -15.78 -7.80
CA ILE A 230 8.75 -16.39 -9.10
C ILE A 230 7.23 -16.42 -9.33
N HIS A 231 6.48 -16.93 -8.35
CA HIS A 231 5.03 -17.01 -8.48
C HIS A 231 4.35 -15.64 -8.50
N PHE A 232 4.88 -14.63 -7.81
CA PHE A 232 4.38 -13.25 -7.94
C PHE A 232 4.43 -12.78 -9.39
N ALA A 233 5.59 -12.91 -10.04
CA ALA A 233 5.76 -12.51 -11.44
C ALA A 233 4.83 -13.30 -12.37
N ASP A 234 4.76 -14.62 -12.21
CA ASP A 234 3.89 -15.48 -13.01
C ASP A 234 2.41 -15.16 -12.82
N TYR A 235 1.97 -14.93 -11.59
CA TYR A 235 0.58 -14.55 -11.31
C TYR A 235 0.22 -13.25 -12.03
N TRP A 236 1.02 -12.19 -11.85
CA TRP A 236 0.71 -10.89 -12.44
C TRP A 236 0.69 -10.91 -13.97
N ARG A 237 1.61 -11.68 -14.57
CA ARG A 237 1.60 -11.94 -16.02
C ARG A 237 0.36 -12.71 -16.46
N ASN A 238 -0.02 -13.76 -15.74
CA ASN A 238 -1.20 -14.58 -16.07
C ASN A 238 -2.53 -13.83 -15.85
N ALA A 239 -2.57 -12.90 -14.89
CA ALA A 239 -3.70 -12.00 -14.66
C ALA A 239 -3.70 -10.80 -15.63
N ASP A 240 -2.74 -10.74 -16.56
CA ASP A 240 -2.54 -9.65 -17.52
C ASP A 240 -2.50 -8.26 -16.84
N TYR A 241 -2.00 -8.21 -15.60
CA TYR A 241 -1.95 -7.01 -14.77
C TYR A 241 -3.30 -6.30 -14.56
N VAL A 242 -4.40 -7.05 -14.69
CA VAL A 242 -5.76 -6.57 -14.42
C VAL A 242 -6.23 -7.11 -13.06
N LEU A 243 -6.74 -6.21 -12.22
CA LEU A 243 -7.28 -6.56 -10.91
C LEU A 243 -8.75 -6.26 -10.80
N SER A 244 -9.45 -7.03 -9.98
CA SER A 244 -10.71 -6.58 -9.38
C SER A 244 -10.40 -5.80 -8.10
N TYR A 245 -10.77 -4.52 -8.07
CA TYR A 245 -10.57 -3.63 -6.93
C TYR A 245 -11.84 -2.82 -6.67
N PHE A 246 -12.44 -2.99 -5.49
CA PHE A 246 -13.68 -2.32 -5.09
C PHE A 246 -14.76 -2.26 -6.19
N GLY A 247 -15.05 -3.42 -6.80
CA GLY A 247 -16.11 -3.55 -7.81
C GLY A 247 -15.75 -3.07 -9.20
N SER A 248 -14.56 -2.47 -9.36
CA SER A 248 -14.01 -2.01 -10.63
C SER A 248 -12.91 -2.95 -11.13
N HIS A 249 -12.64 -2.90 -12.43
CA HIS A 249 -11.44 -3.50 -13.01
C HIS A 249 -10.35 -2.43 -13.11
N TRP A 250 -9.22 -2.66 -12.47
CA TRP A 250 -8.06 -1.80 -12.58
C TRP A 250 -7.05 -2.43 -13.53
N ASP A 251 -7.01 -1.90 -14.76
CA ASP A 251 -6.02 -2.27 -15.77
C ASP A 251 -4.73 -1.46 -15.55
N GLN A 252 -3.66 -2.15 -15.16
CA GLN A 252 -2.38 -1.51 -14.90
C GLN A 252 -1.40 -1.61 -16.06
N LYS A 253 -1.77 -2.23 -17.20
CA LYS A 253 -0.88 -2.37 -18.36
C LYS A 253 -0.47 -1.02 -18.94
N GLY A 254 -1.31 0.00 -18.82
CA GLY A 254 -1.01 1.36 -19.25
C GLY A 254 -0.11 2.14 -18.30
N GLU A 255 0.18 1.61 -17.10
CA GLU A 255 0.90 2.38 -16.10
C GLU A 255 2.37 2.61 -16.47
N THR A 256 2.79 3.86 -16.31
CA THR A 256 4.16 4.31 -16.59
C THR A 256 4.85 4.91 -15.36
N GLY A 257 4.09 5.25 -14.32
CA GLY A 257 4.55 5.91 -13.10
C GLY A 257 5.00 4.93 -12.00
N SER A 258 4.59 5.17 -10.76
CA SER A 258 5.05 4.41 -9.59
C SER A 258 4.66 2.93 -9.61
N TYR A 259 3.44 2.58 -10.04
CA TYR A 259 3.02 1.17 -10.16
C TYR A 259 3.81 0.40 -11.21
N ASN A 260 4.24 1.06 -12.29
CA ASN A 260 5.18 0.48 -13.25
C ASN A 260 6.49 0.05 -12.57
N ALA A 261 7.03 0.88 -11.67
CA ALA A 261 8.24 0.54 -10.91
C ALA A 261 8.04 -0.72 -10.06
N VAL A 262 6.87 -0.90 -9.45
CA VAL A 262 6.53 -2.10 -8.67
C VAL A 262 6.58 -3.35 -9.55
N TYR A 263 5.91 -3.33 -10.72
CA TYR A 263 5.88 -4.49 -11.61
C TYR A 263 7.23 -4.79 -12.27
N ALA A 264 7.99 -3.75 -12.59
CA ALA A 264 9.38 -3.91 -13.02
C ALA A 264 10.19 -4.60 -11.91
N MET A 265 10.09 -4.15 -10.65
CA MET A 265 10.80 -4.77 -9.53
C MET A 265 10.42 -6.23 -9.30
N ILE A 266 9.14 -6.58 -9.35
CA ILE A 266 8.68 -7.97 -9.18
C ILE A 266 9.36 -8.89 -10.22
N ASN A 267 9.35 -8.49 -11.49
CA ASN A 267 9.96 -9.26 -12.57
C ASN A 267 11.48 -9.29 -12.49
N ALA A 268 12.12 -8.18 -12.09
CA ALA A 268 13.57 -8.12 -11.90
C ALA A 268 14.03 -9.07 -10.79
N CYS A 269 13.33 -9.10 -9.65
CA CYS A 269 13.63 -9.99 -8.54
C CYS A 269 13.38 -11.46 -8.92
N ALA A 270 12.26 -11.75 -9.58
CA ALA A 270 11.94 -13.09 -10.06
C ALA A 270 12.99 -13.61 -11.05
N TYR A 271 13.45 -12.78 -11.99
CA TYR A 271 14.54 -13.14 -12.90
C TYR A 271 15.85 -13.42 -12.14
N SER A 272 16.16 -12.62 -11.12
CA SER A 272 17.39 -12.79 -10.34
C SER A 272 17.48 -14.19 -9.72
N PHE A 273 16.36 -14.74 -9.26
CA PHE A 273 16.30 -16.09 -8.70
C PHE A 273 16.13 -17.20 -9.75
N SER A 274 15.20 -17.06 -10.72
CA SER A 274 14.89 -18.14 -11.64
C SER A 274 15.80 -18.25 -12.86
N LYS A 275 16.46 -17.14 -13.24
CA LYS A 275 17.15 -16.96 -14.53
C LYS A 275 16.26 -17.27 -15.75
N ASN A 276 14.94 -17.31 -15.59
CA ASN A 276 14.01 -17.57 -16.67
C ASN A 276 13.89 -16.34 -17.59
N PRO A 277 14.19 -16.44 -18.89
CA PRO A 277 14.15 -15.31 -19.82
C PRO A 277 12.76 -14.64 -19.91
N VAL A 278 11.67 -15.33 -19.59
CA VAL A 278 10.32 -14.74 -19.57
C VAL A 278 10.22 -13.59 -18.57
N HIS A 279 10.81 -13.73 -17.37
CA HIS A 279 10.81 -12.66 -16.38
C HIS A 279 11.67 -11.47 -16.80
N LEU A 280 12.79 -11.72 -17.48
CA LEU A 280 13.62 -10.64 -18.02
C LEU A 280 12.88 -9.86 -19.10
N GLN A 281 12.24 -10.55 -20.05
CA GLN A 281 11.46 -9.91 -21.12
C GLN A 281 10.32 -9.07 -20.55
N GLU A 282 9.63 -9.56 -19.53
CA GLU A 282 8.54 -8.82 -18.89
C GLU A 282 9.09 -7.60 -18.12
N PHE A 283 10.22 -7.74 -17.41
CA PHE A 283 10.92 -6.60 -16.82
C PHE A 283 11.26 -5.52 -17.87
N GLU A 284 11.89 -5.91 -18.99
CA GLU A 284 12.25 -5.01 -20.08
C GLU A 284 11.04 -4.31 -20.68
N LYS A 285 9.91 -5.02 -20.84
CA LYS A 285 8.63 -4.45 -21.28
C LYS A 285 8.10 -3.38 -20.32
N TRP A 286 8.21 -3.57 -19.00
CA TRP A 286 7.83 -2.53 -18.03
C TRP A 286 8.77 -1.33 -18.09
N MET A 287 10.07 -1.57 -18.19
CA MET A 287 11.08 -0.51 -18.28
C MET A 287 10.98 0.32 -19.57
N ALA A 288 10.62 -0.29 -20.70
CA ALA A 288 10.50 0.39 -21.99
C ALA A 288 9.50 1.56 -21.98
N LYS A 289 8.46 1.48 -21.13
CA LYS A 289 7.43 2.53 -20.96
C LYS A 289 7.58 3.34 -19.67
N ALA A 290 8.62 3.10 -18.87
CA ALA A 290 8.79 3.74 -17.57
C ALA A 290 9.03 5.25 -17.69
N THR A 291 8.13 6.04 -17.08
CA THR A 291 8.30 7.50 -16.93
C THR A 291 8.87 7.86 -15.56
N TRP A 292 8.70 7.00 -14.55
CA TRP A 292 9.15 7.22 -13.18
C TRP A 292 10.68 7.42 -13.04
N THR A 293 11.48 6.94 -13.99
CA THR A 293 12.93 7.17 -14.04
C THR A 293 13.29 8.61 -14.42
N LYS A 294 12.37 9.36 -15.05
CA LYS A 294 12.61 10.66 -15.67
C LYS A 294 11.78 11.80 -15.07
N THR A 295 10.61 11.50 -14.54
CA THR A 295 9.65 12.48 -14.02
C THR A 295 8.82 11.88 -12.89
N THR A 296 8.22 12.73 -12.09
CA THR A 296 7.14 12.37 -11.16
C THR A 296 5.78 12.74 -11.77
N PRO A 297 4.66 12.24 -11.23
CA PRO A 297 3.34 12.68 -11.65
C PRO A 297 3.17 14.21 -11.54
N LEU A 298 3.60 14.83 -10.44
CA LEU A 298 3.45 16.28 -10.25
C LEU A 298 4.33 17.08 -11.22
N GLN A 299 5.55 16.61 -11.53
CA GLN A 299 6.40 17.26 -12.54
C GLN A 299 5.79 17.20 -13.93
N THR A 300 5.18 16.08 -14.30
CA THR A 300 4.46 15.93 -15.57
C THR A 300 3.27 16.89 -15.64
N LEU A 301 2.44 16.92 -14.59
CA LEU A 301 1.29 17.83 -14.52
C LEU A 301 1.74 19.30 -14.58
N ARG A 302 2.80 19.67 -13.86
CA ARG A 302 3.40 21.01 -13.90
C ARG A 302 3.83 21.39 -15.32
N GLY A 303 4.56 20.52 -16.02
CA GLY A 303 4.97 20.76 -17.39
C GLY A 303 3.79 21.00 -18.34
N ASN A 304 2.69 20.28 -18.15
CA ASN A 304 1.46 20.44 -18.93
C ASN A 304 0.76 21.78 -18.64
N VAL A 305 0.65 22.18 -17.37
CA VAL A 305 0.05 23.47 -16.98
C VAL A 305 0.88 24.63 -17.51
N LEU A 306 2.21 24.58 -17.39
CA LEU A 306 3.07 25.65 -17.91
C LEU A 306 2.98 25.78 -19.43
N ARG A 307 2.85 24.66 -20.15
CA ARG A 307 2.59 24.67 -21.60
C ARG A 307 1.23 25.28 -21.92
N GLN A 308 0.19 24.90 -21.19
CA GLN A 308 -1.15 25.47 -21.33
C GLN A 308 -1.16 26.99 -21.12
N ILE A 309 -0.45 27.50 -20.12
CA ILE A 309 -0.31 28.95 -19.88
C ILE A 309 0.36 29.62 -21.08
N LYS A 310 1.43 29.03 -21.63
CA LYS A 310 2.12 29.57 -22.80
C LYS A 310 1.22 29.63 -24.03
N GLU A 311 0.40 28.61 -24.25
CA GLU A 311 -0.45 28.47 -25.44
C GLU A 311 -1.77 29.27 -25.33
N LYS A 312 -2.38 29.32 -24.14
CA LYS A 312 -3.72 29.90 -23.92
C LYS A 312 -3.72 31.19 -23.09
N GLY A 313 -2.58 31.60 -22.53
CA GLY A 313 -2.45 32.77 -21.66
C GLY A 313 -2.99 32.58 -20.24
N LYS A 314 -3.47 31.39 -19.87
CA LYS A 314 -4.03 31.10 -18.54
C LYS A 314 -3.90 29.62 -18.16
N ALA A 315 -3.85 29.36 -16.85
CA ALA A 315 -4.01 28.01 -16.31
C ALA A 315 -5.49 27.64 -16.20
N GLU A 316 -5.80 26.35 -16.21
CA GLU A 316 -7.10 25.78 -15.86
C GLU A 316 -6.95 24.88 -14.62
N VAL A 317 -8.06 24.54 -13.97
CA VAL A 317 -8.06 23.51 -12.91
C VAL A 317 -7.64 22.18 -13.53
N VAL A 318 -6.77 21.43 -12.84
CA VAL A 318 -6.20 20.19 -13.38
C VAL A 318 -7.03 18.99 -12.92
N PRO A 319 -7.76 18.31 -13.83
CA PRO A 319 -8.48 17.09 -13.50
C PRO A 319 -7.47 15.96 -13.23
N TYR A 320 -7.45 15.46 -12.00
CA TYR A 320 -6.50 14.42 -11.59
C TYR A 320 -7.08 13.50 -10.51
N SER A 321 -6.93 12.18 -10.72
CA SER A 321 -7.47 11.09 -9.90
C SER A 321 -9.01 10.95 -9.91
N ALA A 322 -9.49 9.78 -9.47
CA ALA A 322 -10.93 9.51 -9.33
C ALA A 322 -11.62 10.45 -8.31
N ALA A 323 -10.87 11.01 -7.36
CA ALA A 323 -11.40 11.92 -6.34
C ALA A 323 -11.56 13.37 -6.83
N PHE A 324 -11.15 13.69 -8.07
CA PHE A 324 -11.23 15.06 -8.61
C PHE A 324 -12.63 15.68 -8.47
N SER A 325 -13.68 14.89 -8.69
CA SER A 325 -15.07 15.35 -8.60
C SER A 325 -15.45 15.92 -7.23
N LEU A 326 -14.79 15.47 -6.15
CA LEU A 326 -14.99 15.99 -4.79
C LEU A 326 -14.45 17.41 -4.61
N ALA A 327 -13.42 17.77 -5.38
CA ALA A 327 -12.65 18.99 -5.18
C ALA A 327 -12.81 20.01 -6.31
N LYS A 328 -13.43 19.64 -7.44
CA LYS A 328 -13.51 20.47 -8.65
C LYS A 328 -13.95 21.92 -8.39
N ASP A 329 -14.87 22.13 -7.44
CA ASP A 329 -15.48 23.44 -7.15
C ASP A 329 -14.67 24.26 -6.12
N VAL A 330 -13.67 23.65 -5.47
CA VAL A 330 -12.79 24.30 -4.48
C VAL A 330 -11.34 24.43 -4.95
N LEU A 331 -11.01 23.90 -6.12
CA LEU A 331 -9.70 24.05 -6.75
C LEU A 331 -9.62 25.35 -7.55
N GLN A 332 -8.44 25.96 -7.56
CA GLN A 332 -8.11 27.15 -8.33
C GLN A 332 -7.40 26.78 -9.63
N PRO A 333 -7.39 27.69 -10.64
CA PRO A 333 -6.59 27.48 -11.85
C PRO A 333 -5.13 27.16 -11.55
N GLY A 334 -4.61 26.09 -12.17
CA GLY A 334 -3.26 25.57 -11.94
C GLY A 334 -3.14 24.60 -10.76
N GLU A 335 -4.20 24.41 -9.96
CA GLU A 335 -4.21 23.45 -8.87
C GLU A 335 -4.67 22.05 -9.33
N CYS A 336 -4.09 21.02 -8.72
CA CYS A 336 -4.60 19.65 -8.74
C CYS A 336 -4.91 19.16 -7.32
N LEU A 337 -5.91 18.29 -7.18
CA LEU A 337 -6.17 17.54 -5.95
C LEU A 337 -5.06 16.50 -5.74
N CYS A 338 -4.47 16.47 -4.56
CA CYS A 338 -3.53 15.45 -4.12
C CYS A 338 -3.99 14.81 -2.81
N TRP A 339 -3.78 13.50 -2.72
CA TRP A 339 -3.89 12.74 -1.48
C TRP A 339 -2.88 11.58 -1.50
N GLU A 340 -2.90 10.71 -2.52
CA GLU A 340 -1.96 9.58 -2.66
C GLU A 340 -0.71 9.85 -3.53
N THR A 341 -0.66 10.92 -4.31
CA THR A 341 0.40 11.01 -5.34
C THR A 341 1.80 11.21 -4.75
N VAL A 342 1.90 11.95 -3.65
CA VAL A 342 3.18 12.25 -2.99
C VAL A 342 3.72 11.03 -2.22
N ILE A 343 2.86 10.09 -1.81
CA ILE A 343 3.27 8.89 -1.07
C ILE A 343 3.87 7.80 -1.95
N HIS A 344 3.71 7.92 -3.28
CA HIS A 344 4.28 6.98 -4.24
C HIS A 344 5.81 7.07 -4.34
N ALA A 345 6.44 8.06 -3.70
CA ALA A 345 7.89 8.14 -3.59
C ALA A 345 8.50 6.87 -2.95
N LYS A 346 7.83 6.24 -1.97
CA LYS A 346 8.27 4.95 -1.40
C LYS A 346 8.30 3.86 -2.47
N PHE A 347 7.33 3.85 -3.38
CA PHE A 347 7.21 2.80 -4.40
C PHE A 347 8.41 2.82 -5.31
N VAL A 348 8.77 4.01 -5.80
CA VAL A 348 9.93 4.16 -6.67
C VAL A 348 11.24 3.95 -5.90
N ALA A 349 11.35 4.47 -4.67
CA ALA A 349 12.57 4.33 -3.89
C ALA A 349 12.90 2.86 -3.57
N VAL A 350 11.90 2.12 -3.07
CA VAL A 350 12.06 0.70 -2.78
C VAL A 350 12.24 -0.09 -4.08
N ALA A 351 11.38 0.11 -5.10
CA ALA A 351 11.47 -0.66 -6.33
C ALA A 351 12.82 -0.49 -7.05
N SER A 352 13.30 0.75 -7.19
CA SER A 352 14.58 1.03 -7.84
C SER A 352 15.78 0.49 -7.06
N ASP A 353 15.75 0.55 -5.73
CA ASP A 353 16.79 -0.05 -4.87
C ASP A 353 16.85 -1.58 -5.04
N LEU A 354 15.69 -2.26 -5.08
CA LEU A 354 15.65 -3.70 -5.33
C LEU A 354 16.07 -4.08 -6.76
N ILE A 355 15.67 -3.32 -7.79
CA ILE A 355 16.09 -3.58 -9.18
C ILE A 355 17.62 -3.51 -9.31
N VAL A 356 18.26 -2.53 -8.66
CA VAL A 356 19.73 -2.44 -8.64
C VAL A 356 20.34 -3.63 -7.88
N GLN A 357 19.80 -3.96 -6.71
CA GLN A 357 20.30 -5.09 -5.91
C GLN A 357 20.11 -6.45 -6.57
N SER A 358 19.08 -6.61 -7.41
CA SER A 358 18.82 -7.86 -8.12
C SER A 358 19.84 -8.14 -9.23
N GLY A 359 20.60 -7.13 -9.65
CA GLY A 359 21.56 -7.20 -10.74
C GLY A 359 20.93 -7.31 -12.13
N THR A 360 19.61 -7.13 -12.24
CA THR A 360 18.87 -7.29 -13.51
C THR A 360 19.00 -6.07 -14.42
N SER A 361 19.31 -4.89 -13.87
CA SER A 361 19.47 -3.66 -14.63
C SER A 361 20.53 -2.75 -14.03
N ASP A 362 21.26 -2.06 -14.89
CA ASP A 362 22.20 -1.01 -14.48
C ASP A 362 21.49 0.34 -14.32
N LEU A 363 20.55 0.40 -13.38
CA LEU A 363 20.01 1.68 -12.91
C LEU A 363 21.00 2.42 -12.00
N SER A 364 22.14 1.82 -11.67
CA SER A 364 23.08 2.36 -10.67
C SER A 364 23.56 3.78 -11.02
N GLY A 365 23.84 4.04 -12.31
CA GLY A 365 24.25 5.36 -12.81
C GLY A 365 23.13 6.42 -12.83
N GLN A 366 21.87 6.03 -12.62
CA GLN A 366 20.72 6.95 -12.61
C GLN A 366 20.01 7.00 -11.24
N LEU A 367 20.31 6.05 -10.35
CA LEU A 367 19.57 5.82 -9.11
C LEU A 367 19.56 7.07 -8.22
N ALA A 368 20.70 7.74 -8.05
CA ALA A 368 20.80 8.98 -7.27
C ALA A 368 19.81 10.05 -7.75
N ARG A 369 19.77 10.29 -9.07
CA ARG A 369 18.89 11.30 -9.69
C ARG A 369 17.41 10.91 -9.59
N ILE A 370 17.10 9.61 -9.73
CA ILE A 370 15.74 9.09 -9.56
C ILE A 370 15.28 9.34 -8.12
N LEU A 371 16.07 8.92 -7.14
CA LEU A 371 15.73 9.02 -5.72
C LEU A 371 15.61 10.47 -5.27
N GLU A 372 16.53 11.35 -5.66
CA GLU A 372 16.46 12.77 -5.32
C GLU A 372 15.20 13.44 -5.87
N ARG A 373 14.83 13.14 -7.12
CA ARG A 373 13.62 13.68 -7.75
C ARG A 373 12.36 13.29 -6.96
N TRP A 374 12.19 12.01 -6.65
CA TRP A 374 11.00 11.52 -5.94
C TRP A 374 11.01 11.92 -4.47
N TRP A 375 12.18 11.99 -3.83
CA TRP A 375 12.33 12.49 -2.47
C TRP A 375 11.90 13.95 -2.37
N GLY A 376 12.16 14.78 -3.39
CA GLY A 376 11.83 16.21 -3.41
C GLY A 376 10.34 16.55 -3.26
N GLU A 377 9.43 15.58 -3.40
CA GLU A 377 7.98 15.79 -3.25
C GLU A 377 7.50 15.76 -1.79
N TRP A 378 8.36 15.42 -0.83
CA TRP A 378 8.00 15.26 0.60
C TRP A 378 7.30 16.49 1.20
N LYS A 379 7.58 17.68 0.67
CA LYS A 379 7.09 18.96 1.19
C LYS A 379 5.59 19.19 0.97
N TYR A 380 4.98 18.55 -0.02
CA TYR A 380 3.60 18.84 -0.39
C TYR A 380 2.63 18.19 0.59
N GLY A 381 1.67 18.96 1.08
CA GLY A 381 0.66 18.50 2.02
C GLY A 381 1.15 18.33 3.46
N VAL A 382 2.45 18.51 3.74
CA VAL A 382 3.05 18.29 5.06
C VAL A 382 3.21 19.62 5.81
N GLY A 383 2.47 19.78 6.91
CA GLY A 383 2.59 20.95 7.78
C GLY A 383 3.95 21.07 8.46
N GLU A 384 4.23 22.22 9.08
CA GLU A 384 5.46 22.45 9.86
C GLU A 384 5.61 21.48 11.04
N ASP A 385 4.46 21.01 11.55
CA ASP A 385 4.32 19.96 12.56
C ASP A 385 4.67 18.55 12.04
N LEU A 386 5.05 18.41 10.77
CA LEU A 386 5.27 17.13 10.09
C LEU A 386 4.02 16.25 10.08
N LEU A 387 2.83 16.84 10.01
CA LEU A 387 1.58 16.08 9.88
C LEU A 387 0.97 16.31 8.49
N PRO A 388 0.95 15.28 7.63
CA PRO A 388 0.38 15.40 6.30
C PRO A 388 -1.13 15.61 6.37
N TYR A 389 -1.68 16.52 5.57
CA TYR A 389 -3.12 16.54 5.29
C TYR A 389 -3.49 15.38 4.38
N TYR A 390 -4.64 14.76 4.62
CA TYR A 390 -5.15 13.73 3.72
C TYR A 390 -5.55 14.35 2.37
N TRP A 391 -6.31 15.44 2.38
CA TRP A 391 -6.74 16.17 1.18
C TRP A 391 -6.07 17.54 1.09
N PHE A 392 -5.31 17.77 0.02
CA PHE A 392 -4.69 19.06 -0.23
C PHE A 392 -4.63 19.38 -1.73
N ALA A 393 -4.56 20.67 -2.06
CA ALA A 393 -4.33 21.14 -3.41
C ALA A 393 -2.85 21.49 -3.58
N VAL A 394 -2.26 21.13 -4.73
CA VAL A 394 -0.93 21.59 -5.14
C VAL A 394 -1.09 22.61 -6.26
N ASP A 395 -0.61 23.82 -6.04
CA ASP A 395 -0.51 24.85 -7.08
C ASP A 395 0.74 24.57 -7.92
N LEU A 396 0.51 24.04 -9.13
CA LEU A 396 1.57 23.60 -10.02
C LEU A 396 2.34 24.78 -10.64
N VAL A 397 1.78 25.99 -10.60
CA VAL A 397 2.42 27.21 -11.15
C VAL A 397 3.33 27.83 -10.10
N LYS A 398 2.84 28.00 -8.89
CA LYS A 398 3.58 28.65 -7.78
C LYS A 398 4.46 27.69 -7.00
N ASP A 399 4.33 26.39 -7.25
CA ASP A 399 5.02 25.34 -6.50
C ASP A 399 4.72 25.35 -4.99
N THR A 400 3.45 25.61 -4.66
CA THR A 400 2.94 25.68 -3.28
C THR A 400 1.80 24.68 -3.09
N TRP A 401 1.31 24.54 -1.86
CA TRP A 401 0.15 23.71 -1.57
C TRP A 401 -0.69 24.33 -0.45
N ARG A 402 -1.95 23.88 -0.33
CA ARG A 402 -2.85 24.26 0.76
C ARG A 402 -3.81 23.12 1.12
N PRO A 403 -4.27 23.02 2.37
CA PRO A 403 -5.32 22.07 2.71
C PRO A 403 -6.65 22.43 2.03
N LEU A 404 -7.50 21.43 1.83
CA LEU A 404 -8.84 21.63 1.28
C LEU A 404 -9.89 21.75 2.40
N PRO A 405 -10.96 22.54 2.21
CA PRO A 405 -12.02 22.68 3.20
C PRO A 405 -12.85 21.40 3.31
N LYS A 406 -13.54 21.24 4.45
CA LYS A 406 -14.47 20.14 4.65
C LYS A 406 -15.69 20.27 3.72
N THR A 407 -16.09 19.18 3.08
CA THR A 407 -17.32 19.11 2.27
C THR A 407 -18.35 18.19 2.92
N LYS A 408 -19.56 18.16 2.36
CA LYS A 408 -20.60 17.21 2.79
C LYS A 408 -20.23 15.80 2.32
N LEU A 409 -20.57 14.81 3.15
CA LEU A 409 -20.52 13.41 2.74
C LEU A 409 -21.41 13.17 1.53
N LEU A 410 -20.85 12.53 0.51
CA LEU A 410 -21.63 12.09 -0.63
C LEU A 410 -22.70 11.06 -0.20
N PRO A 411 -23.83 10.96 -0.94
CA PRO A 411 -24.76 9.84 -0.79
C PRO A 411 -24.05 8.49 -0.91
N ARG A 412 -24.58 7.46 -0.23
CA ARG A 412 -23.92 6.14 -0.09
C ARG A 412 -23.65 5.45 -1.42
N GLU A 413 -24.54 5.61 -2.39
CA GLU A 413 -24.41 5.09 -3.74
C GLU A 413 -23.32 5.78 -4.58
N GLN A 414 -22.82 6.93 -4.11
CA GLN A 414 -21.74 7.70 -4.74
C GLN A 414 -20.43 7.62 -3.95
N TRP A 415 -20.36 6.79 -2.90
CA TRP A 415 -19.14 6.67 -2.12
C TRP A 415 -17.99 6.15 -2.99
N LEU A 416 -16.87 6.89 -3.01
CA LEU A 416 -15.65 6.49 -3.68
C LEU A 416 -15.14 5.19 -3.04
N PHE A 417 -14.91 4.18 -3.87
CA PHE A 417 -14.51 2.84 -3.43
C PHE A 417 -15.47 2.17 -2.42
N GLY A 418 -16.69 2.69 -2.27
CA GLY A 418 -17.62 2.27 -1.22
C GLY A 418 -17.20 2.67 0.20
N ASP A 419 -16.25 3.60 0.37
CA ASP A 419 -15.77 4.05 1.67
C ASP A 419 -16.30 5.45 2.03
N PRO A 420 -17.06 5.61 3.14
CA PRO A 420 -17.53 6.94 3.56
C PRO A 420 -16.38 7.92 3.84
N PHE A 421 -15.22 7.45 4.31
CA PHE A 421 -14.09 8.30 4.64
C PHE A 421 -13.48 8.98 3.40
N THR A 422 -13.39 8.27 2.27
CA THR A 422 -12.84 8.83 1.03
C THR A 422 -13.86 9.65 0.23
N SER A 423 -15.10 9.75 0.72
CA SER A 423 -16.25 10.30 -0.02
C SER A 423 -16.65 11.72 0.42
N TYR A 424 -15.73 12.43 1.06
CA TYR A 424 -15.81 13.85 1.35
C TYR A 424 -14.41 14.42 1.58
N LEU A 425 -14.25 15.73 1.42
CA LEU A 425 -13.03 16.43 1.77
C LEU A 425 -13.07 16.79 3.26
N SER A 426 -11.90 16.82 3.88
CA SER A 426 -11.69 17.31 5.24
C SER A 426 -10.23 17.67 5.45
N GLN A 427 -9.93 18.32 6.58
CA GLN A 427 -8.57 18.65 6.99
C GLN A 427 -7.96 17.60 7.94
N VAL A 428 -8.52 16.40 7.96
CA VAL A 428 -7.96 15.27 8.71
C VAL A 428 -6.51 15.04 8.29
N ARG A 429 -5.66 14.68 9.25
CA ARG A 429 -4.25 14.36 8.99
C ARG A 429 -4.06 12.88 8.77
N TRP A 430 -3.04 12.52 7.99
CA TRP A 430 -2.74 11.15 7.59
C TRP A 430 -1.25 10.87 7.79
N ASN A 431 -0.90 9.97 8.69
CA ASN A 431 0.50 9.83 9.11
C ASN A 431 1.35 8.91 8.22
N GLU A 432 0.74 8.07 7.39
CA GLU A 432 1.46 7.12 6.53
C GLU A 432 2.40 7.80 5.52
N PRO A 433 2.01 8.89 4.82
CA PRO A 433 2.93 9.66 3.98
C PRO A 433 4.25 9.97 4.67
N LEU A 434 4.19 10.43 5.92
CA LEU A 434 5.37 10.81 6.67
C LEU A 434 6.28 9.60 6.94
N ALA A 435 5.70 8.50 7.40
CA ALA A 435 6.45 7.28 7.68
C ALA A 435 7.07 6.66 6.41
N ARG A 436 6.36 6.73 5.28
CA ARG A 436 6.88 6.36 3.96
C ARG A 436 8.07 7.24 3.55
N PHE A 437 8.02 8.55 3.79
CA PHE A 437 9.17 9.43 3.52
C PHE A 437 10.37 9.20 4.45
N ALA A 438 10.19 8.65 5.66
CA ALA A 438 11.31 8.18 6.47
C ALA A 438 12.06 7.03 5.77
N VAL A 439 11.33 6.07 5.18
CA VAL A 439 11.90 4.99 4.38
C VAL A 439 12.60 5.53 3.14
N VAL A 440 11.96 6.42 2.38
CA VAL A 440 12.56 7.07 1.19
C VAL A 440 13.84 7.79 1.58
N SER A 441 13.84 8.55 2.69
CA SER A 441 15.02 9.29 3.16
C SER A 441 16.17 8.35 3.51
N ALA A 442 15.91 7.22 4.15
CA ALA A 442 16.94 6.22 4.47
C ALA A 442 17.51 5.54 3.22
N ILE A 443 16.69 5.29 2.20
CA ILE A 443 17.16 4.73 0.91
C ILE A 443 17.95 5.79 0.13
N ALA A 444 17.39 6.99 -0.04
CA ALA A 444 17.96 8.06 -0.84
C ALA A 444 19.29 8.57 -0.27
N ALA A 445 19.40 8.76 1.05
CA ALA A 445 20.63 9.23 1.68
C ALA A 445 21.85 8.32 1.39
N ARG A 446 21.65 7.02 1.21
CA ARG A 446 22.72 6.08 0.86
C ARG A 446 23.23 6.27 -0.58
N HIS A 447 22.38 6.73 -1.48
CA HIS A 447 22.64 6.74 -2.92
C HIS A 447 22.85 8.15 -3.48
N CYS A 448 22.52 9.20 -2.72
CA CYS A 448 22.58 10.59 -3.15
C CYS A 448 23.61 11.39 -2.32
N PRO A 449 24.94 11.22 -2.52
CA PRO A 449 25.96 11.86 -1.69
C PRO A 449 25.85 13.39 -1.63
N GLU A 450 25.44 14.03 -2.72
CA GLU A 450 25.27 15.49 -2.79
C GLU A 450 24.10 16.02 -1.94
N SER A 451 23.07 15.19 -1.73
CA SER A 451 21.86 15.53 -0.96
C SER A 451 21.75 14.74 0.36
N GLU A 452 22.77 13.94 0.71
CA GLU A 452 22.77 13.01 1.83
C GLU A 452 22.46 13.70 3.15
N ALA A 453 23.09 14.83 3.44
CA ALA A 453 22.90 15.56 4.69
C ALA A 453 21.43 16.00 4.88
N ARG A 454 20.80 16.53 3.83
CA ARG A 454 19.39 16.96 3.86
C ARG A 454 18.44 15.78 4.03
N MET A 455 18.72 14.66 3.37
CA MET A 455 17.92 13.44 3.45
C MET A 455 18.02 12.80 4.84
N LYS A 456 19.24 12.75 5.41
CA LYS A 456 19.46 12.32 6.80
C LYS A 456 18.71 13.21 7.79
N GLU A 457 18.80 14.53 7.61
CA GLU A 457 18.15 15.49 8.51
C GLU A 457 16.63 15.32 8.51
N LEU A 458 16.01 15.26 7.33
CA LEU A 458 14.56 14.98 7.24
C LEU A 458 14.21 13.63 7.87
N GLY A 459 14.96 12.57 7.56
CA GLY A 459 14.75 11.24 8.14
C GLY A 459 14.80 11.26 9.67
N ARG A 460 15.82 11.91 10.26
CA ARG A 460 15.95 12.06 11.71
C ARG A 460 14.84 12.90 12.31
N ARG A 461 14.42 13.99 11.66
CA ARG A 461 13.29 14.83 12.12
C ARG A 461 11.98 14.02 12.18
N ILE A 462 11.66 13.29 11.12
CA ILE A 462 10.48 12.42 11.07
C ILE A 462 10.56 11.35 12.16
N LEU A 463 11.69 10.65 12.26
CA LEU A 463 11.81 9.59 13.24
C LEU A 463 11.87 10.13 14.69
N SER A 464 12.27 11.38 14.88
CA SER A 464 12.25 12.03 16.20
C SER A 464 10.86 12.53 16.57
N SER A 465 9.96 12.74 15.61
CA SER A 465 8.61 13.24 15.88
C SER A 465 7.63 12.18 16.36
N VAL A 466 7.93 10.88 16.17
CA VAL A 466 6.99 9.80 16.54
C VAL A 466 6.59 9.83 18.01
N ASP A 467 5.28 9.81 18.21
CA ASP A 467 4.53 9.83 19.44
C ASP A 467 3.19 9.11 19.23
N GLU A 468 2.36 9.03 20.26
CA GLU A 468 1.04 8.40 20.18
C GLU A 468 0.18 8.97 19.04
N THR A 469 0.15 10.29 18.88
CA THR A 469 -0.60 10.97 17.81
C THR A 469 -0.13 10.52 16.43
N ARG A 470 1.17 10.45 16.18
CA ARG A 470 1.73 10.04 14.87
C ARG A 470 1.59 8.55 14.59
N LEU A 471 1.30 7.73 15.60
CA LEU A 471 1.01 6.31 15.42
C LEU A 471 -0.41 6.05 14.91
N HIS A 472 -1.32 7.00 15.08
CA HIS A 472 -2.67 6.90 14.51
C HIS A 472 -2.63 6.91 12.99
N TRP A 473 -3.57 6.23 12.34
CA TRP A 473 -3.77 6.30 10.91
C TRP A 473 -4.20 7.70 10.50
N LEU A 474 -5.27 8.18 11.15
CA LEU A 474 -5.88 9.47 10.89
C LEU A 474 -5.96 10.29 12.18
N VAL A 475 -5.72 11.59 12.08
CA VAL A 475 -5.77 12.50 13.24
C VAL A 475 -6.71 13.67 12.96
N ASP A 476 -7.69 13.83 13.84
CA ASP A 476 -8.66 14.92 13.83
C ASP A 476 -8.41 15.83 15.05
N PHE A 477 -7.54 16.84 14.89
CA PHE A 477 -7.07 17.67 16.00
C PHE A 477 -8.16 18.52 16.64
N ASP A 478 -9.10 19.03 15.85
CA ASP A 478 -10.16 19.90 16.34
C ASP A 478 -11.47 19.15 16.65
N GLY A 479 -11.51 17.84 16.37
CA GLY A 479 -12.69 16.99 16.53
C GLY A 479 -13.81 17.34 15.57
N LYS A 480 -13.52 18.10 14.50
CA LYS A 480 -14.51 18.58 13.53
C LYS A 480 -14.31 18.00 12.15
N GLN A 481 -13.21 17.29 11.90
CA GLN A 481 -12.90 16.76 10.57
C GLN A 481 -13.62 15.44 10.30
N LEU A 482 -13.50 14.46 11.20
CA LEU A 482 -14.19 13.18 11.10
C LEU A 482 -15.66 13.31 11.48
N LEU A 483 -16.54 12.55 10.80
CA LEU A 483 -17.94 12.46 11.18
C LEU A 483 -18.07 11.53 12.40
N PRO A 484 -19.03 11.77 13.33
CA PRO A 484 -19.25 10.90 14.48
C PRO A 484 -19.41 9.42 14.12
N GLU A 485 -20.02 9.11 12.98
CA GLU A 485 -20.31 7.77 12.50
C GLU A 485 -19.06 7.04 11.96
N ILE A 486 -17.99 7.76 11.62
CA ILE A 486 -16.71 7.20 11.15
C ILE A 486 -15.54 7.56 12.07
N SER A 487 -15.82 8.03 13.29
CA SER A 487 -14.77 8.48 14.23
C SER A 487 -13.75 7.39 14.59
N TYR A 488 -14.08 6.11 14.39
CA TYR A 488 -13.17 4.98 14.63
C TYR A 488 -11.94 4.98 13.73
N TYR A 489 -12.00 5.63 12.56
CA TYR A 489 -10.84 5.84 11.70
C TYR A 489 -9.72 6.61 12.42
N GLY A 490 -10.11 7.56 13.29
CA GLY A 490 -9.19 8.31 14.15
C GLY A 490 -8.71 7.54 15.38
N GLN A 491 -9.15 6.29 15.55
CA GLN A 491 -8.73 5.38 16.64
C GLN A 491 -7.91 4.21 16.09
N CYS A 492 -7.58 4.21 14.81
CA CYS A 492 -6.74 3.15 14.22
C CYS A 492 -5.27 3.44 14.49
N LEU A 493 -4.54 2.50 15.08
CA LEU A 493 -3.10 2.37 14.85
C LEU A 493 -2.89 2.15 13.34
N SER A 494 -2.04 2.97 12.72
CA SER A 494 -1.69 2.81 11.31
C SER A 494 -1.03 1.45 11.05
N SER A 495 -1.36 0.87 9.89
CA SER A 495 -0.75 -0.37 9.39
C SER A 495 0.70 -0.19 8.96
N GLU A 496 1.08 1.02 8.55
CA GLU A 496 2.40 1.30 7.99
C GLU A 496 3.31 2.07 8.92
N VAL A 497 2.79 2.96 9.77
CA VAL A 497 3.66 3.86 10.56
C VAL A 497 4.64 3.08 11.45
N PRO A 498 4.21 2.11 12.29
CA PRO A 498 5.14 1.38 13.15
C PRO A 498 6.21 0.62 12.36
N GLY A 499 5.79 -0.10 11.31
CA GLY A 499 6.67 -0.88 10.45
C GLY A 499 7.67 -0.01 9.69
N SER A 500 7.19 1.04 9.03
CA SER A 500 8.01 1.97 8.23
C SER A 500 9.01 2.72 9.10
N PHE A 501 8.58 3.17 10.29
CA PHE A 501 9.48 3.81 11.24
C PHE A 501 10.63 2.89 11.64
N LEU A 502 10.30 1.67 12.09
CA LEU A 502 11.30 0.71 12.52
C LEU A 502 12.20 0.28 11.35
N ALA A 503 11.64 0.09 10.16
CA ALA A 503 12.39 -0.26 8.94
C ALA A 503 13.38 0.84 8.57
N ALA A 504 12.92 2.09 8.51
CA ALA A 504 13.78 3.24 8.27
C ALA A 504 14.87 3.33 9.34
N TYR A 505 14.51 3.32 10.64
CA TYR A 505 15.44 3.40 11.77
C TYR A 505 16.56 2.36 11.68
N TRP A 506 16.21 1.08 11.56
CA TRP A 506 17.21 0.01 11.54
C TRP A 506 18.01 -0.01 10.25
N LYS A 507 17.42 0.33 9.11
CA LYS A 507 18.16 0.52 7.85
C LYS A 507 19.19 1.64 7.98
N GLY A 508 18.83 2.80 8.53
CA GLY A 508 19.78 3.88 8.70
C GLY A 508 20.88 3.57 9.71
N ARG A 509 20.59 2.79 10.77
CA ARG A 509 21.64 2.24 11.65
C ARG A 509 22.60 1.31 10.90
N ARG A 510 22.07 0.41 10.06
CA ARG A 510 22.88 -0.50 9.22
C ARG A 510 23.76 0.27 8.24
N ASP A 511 23.18 1.28 7.59
CA ASP A 511 23.84 2.11 6.57
C ASP A 511 24.66 3.26 7.18
N LYS A 512 24.82 3.32 8.51
CA LYS A 512 25.57 4.36 9.25
C LYS A 512 25.09 5.79 8.95
N LEU A 513 23.79 5.96 8.77
CA LEU A 513 23.16 7.26 8.54
C LEU A 513 22.89 8.02 9.85
N TRP A 514 22.76 7.31 10.97
CA TRP A 514 22.53 7.87 12.30
C TRP A 514 22.95 6.96 13.44
#